data_AF-A0A9D8I851-F1
#
_entry.id   AF-A0A9D8I851-F1
#
_cell.length_a   1.000
_cell.length_b   1.000
_cell.length_c   1.000
_cell.angle_alpha   90.00
_cell.angle_beta   90.00
_cell.angle_gamma   90.00
#
_symmetry.space_group_name_H-M   'P 1'
#
loop_
_entity.id
_entity.type
_entity.pdbx_description
1 polymer ?
#
loop_
_entity_poly.entity_id
_entity_poly.type
_entity_poly.pdbx_seq_one_letter_code
_entity_poly.pdbx_strand_id
1 'polypeptide(L)'
;MRPRCFTLRAGLLAACLLAFLPRAHPQAAPEANRSREETRRELRHGMLRVRSAPGEIVRVGKDVVIKEGETVGDVVVLMGDARIDGEVGDLVVILGTATLGPAARIRRELVVLGGDLRADAKAEVAREVFVLGGQIHAPEDALIRARARVHKGFDFSGFKWFEDWRTEFPKLRMGVDWVTHGLLLGRPLPPSLGWVWWVVAAMLFIHLLLAVIFPKPLQSCVDALDRQPVGSFFAGLLAVVLFAPAMLLLAFTGIGLLVVPFLVCALALAMLLGKVAVYRYAGQQVGRQLGVAALQSPLVALLAGAAVLHLLYMIPVLGFLAWGGFTVLGIGNAVVAAVGGMRRGDAPRAPVEHPAVAAPGSTPPLIQQAGAWPRAGFWRRLLAMGLDAMLVLGAVLLVTAVTRSQAVPVLLPLGWFVYHVGLWTLAGSTVGGMALRLKLVREDGRPLGFAVALVRALASVFSALVLFVGFFWAGWSRAKRSWHDHIAGTIVVKVPRGVTVA
;
A
#
# COMPACT_ATOMS: atom_id res chain seq x y z
N MET A 1 -19.59 -34.18 -47.94
CA MET A 1 -18.22 -34.14 -47.36
C MET A 1 -18.07 -32.87 -46.52
N ARG A 2 -17.83 -33.04 -45.21
CA ARG A 2 -17.17 -32.05 -44.34
C ARG A 2 -15.65 -32.22 -44.52
N PRO A 3 -14.80 -31.19 -44.29
CA PRO A 3 -14.47 -30.78 -42.92
C PRO A 3 -14.57 -29.28 -42.64
N ARG A 4 -14.93 -29.00 -41.39
CA ARG A 4 -14.74 -27.74 -40.67
C ARG A 4 -13.31 -27.72 -40.12
N CYS A 5 -12.64 -26.57 -40.15
CA CYS A 5 -11.47 -26.26 -39.30
C CYS A 5 -11.46 -24.73 -39.06
N PHE A 6 -11.93 -24.24 -37.92
CA PHE A 6 -11.14 -23.92 -36.72
C PHE A 6 -10.05 -22.87 -36.96
N THR A 7 -10.36 -21.60 -36.69
CA THR A 7 -9.41 -20.66 -36.07
C THR A 7 -10.20 -19.70 -35.18
N LEU A 8 -9.77 -19.67 -33.93
CA LEU A 8 -10.36 -19.03 -32.78
C LEU A 8 -9.47 -17.83 -32.41
N ARG A 9 -10.09 -16.76 -31.91
CA ARG A 9 -9.53 -15.68 -31.05
C ARG A 9 -8.65 -14.59 -31.67
N ALA A 10 -8.73 -13.43 -31.01
CA ALA A 10 -7.68 -12.40 -30.83
C ALA A 10 -7.84 -11.03 -31.54
N GLY A 11 -9.05 -10.61 -31.93
CA GLY A 11 -9.26 -9.29 -32.54
C GLY A 11 -9.46 -8.11 -31.57
N LEU A 12 -10.14 -8.31 -30.43
CA LEU A 12 -10.61 -7.17 -29.62
C LEU A 12 -9.82 -6.89 -28.34
N LEU A 13 -8.93 -7.78 -27.92
CA LEU A 13 -8.00 -7.53 -26.80
C LEU A 13 -6.68 -6.87 -27.23
N ALA A 14 -6.41 -6.79 -28.54
CA ALA A 14 -5.21 -6.16 -29.08
C ALA A 14 -5.34 -4.63 -29.29
N ALA A 15 -6.57 -4.10 -29.37
CA ALA A 15 -6.81 -2.67 -29.63
C ALA A 15 -6.51 -1.77 -28.41
N CYS A 16 -6.54 -2.31 -27.18
CA CYS A 16 -6.21 -1.54 -25.98
C CYS A 16 -4.72 -1.56 -25.60
N LEU A 17 -3.87 -2.35 -26.29
CA LEU A 17 -2.46 -2.54 -25.90
C LEU A 17 -1.44 -2.02 -26.92
N LEU A 18 -1.87 -1.53 -28.09
CA LEU A 18 -0.98 -0.99 -29.12
C LEU A 18 -0.94 0.55 -29.20
N ALA A 19 -1.66 1.27 -28.33
CA ALA A 19 -1.69 2.73 -28.32
C ALA A 19 -0.48 3.42 -27.63
N PHE A 20 0.55 2.68 -27.21
CA PHE A 20 1.65 3.24 -26.37
C PHE A 20 3.09 3.00 -26.85
N LEU A 21 3.33 2.65 -28.12
CA LEU A 21 4.69 2.64 -28.66
C LEU A 21 4.91 3.80 -29.64
N PRO A 22 5.90 4.68 -29.40
CA PRO A 22 6.26 5.72 -30.36
C PRO A 22 7.07 5.08 -31.50
N ARG A 23 6.59 5.19 -32.73
CA ARG A 23 7.42 4.97 -33.93
C ARG A 23 7.63 6.28 -34.67
N ALA A 24 8.89 6.53 -34.99
CA ALA A 24 9.41 7.76 -35.54
C ALA A 24 9.40 7.80 -37.09
N HIS A 25 9.31 9.04 -37.60
CA HIS A 25 9.73 9.58 -38.92
C HIS A 25 8.97 9.19 -40.21
N PRO A 26 9.04 9.96 -41.33
CA PRO A 26 9.45 11.38 -41.54
C PRO A 26 8.47 12.24 -42.42
N GLN A 27 8.63 13.59 -42.38
CA GLN A 27 8.46 14.66 -43.41
C GLN A 27 7.30 14.57 -44.46
N ALA A 28 6.53 15.60 -44.85
CA ALA A 28 6.53 17.07 -44.73
C ALA A 28 5.20 17.64 -45.27
N ALA A 29 4.77 18.85 -44.85
CA ALA A 29 4.12 19.92 -45.64
C ALA A 29 3.33 20.93 -44.75
N PRO A 30 3.19 22.22 -45.14
CA PRO A 30 3.14 23.37 -44.23
C PRO A 30 1.74 23.88 -43.80
N GLU A 31 0.65 23.19 -44.12
CA GLU A 31 -0.71 23.62 -43.73
C GLU A 31 -1.08 23.33 -42.26
N ALA A 32 -0.28 22.51 -41.57
CA ALA A 32 -0.52 22.11 -40.19
C ALA A 32 -0.22 23.19 -39.13
N ASN A 33 0.28 24.37 -39.53
CA ASN A 33 0.72 25.38 -38.55
C ASN A 33 -0.40 26.33 -38.09
N ARG A 34 -1.46 26.55 -38.91
CA ARG A 34 -2.63 27.36 -38.49
C ARG A 34 -3.53 26.61 -37.51
N SER A 35 -3.76 25.32 -37.74
CA SER A 35 -4.58 24.48 -36.84
C SER A 35 -3.86 24.16 -35.52
N ARG A 36 -2.52 24.14 -35.50
CA ARG A 36 -1.73 23.91 -34.27
C ARG A 36 -1.72 25.11 -33.33
N GLU A 37 -1.80 26.35 -33.81
CA GLU A 37 -1.88 27.52 -32.93
C GLU A 37 -3.27 27.69 -32.29
N GLU A 38 -4.35 27.34 -33.01
CA GLU A 38 -5.71 27.24 -32.46
C GLU A 38 -5.80 26.13 -31.39
N THR A 39 -5.32 24.93 -31.72
CA THR A 39 -5.32 23.79 -30.78
C THR A 39 -4.45 24.08 -29.54
N ARG A 40 -3.34 24.82 -29.69
CA ARG A 40 -2.43 25.17 -28.57
C ARG A 40 -2.98 26.31 -27.68
N ARG A 41 -3.89 27.15 -28.20
CA ARG A 41 -4.65 28.12 -27.40
C ARG A 41 -5.73 27.43 -26.57
N GLU A 42 -6.40 26.42 -27.12
CA GLU A 42 -7.37 25.60 -26.38
C GLU A 42 -6.70 24.72 -25.30
N LEU A 43 -5.55 24.12 -25.61
CA LEU A 43 -4.80 23.28 -24.66
C LEU A 43 -4.18 24.05 -23.47
N ARG A 44 -3.95 25.36 -23.58
CA ARG A 44 -3.43 26.18 -22.47
C ARG A 44 -4.46 26.43 -21.34
N HIS A 45 -5.73 26.12 -21.56
CA HIS A 45 -6.77 26.23 -20.53
C HIS A 45 -7.20 24.87 -19.94
N GLY A 46 -6.56 23.78 -20.35
CA GLY A 46 -6.84 22.40 -19.91
C GLY A 46 -6.24 22.04 -18.55
N MET A 47 -6.44 22.86 -17.52
CA MET A 47 -6.68 22.30 -16.19
C MET A 47 -8.03 21.58 -16.31
N LEU A 48 -8.14 20.33 -15.87
CA LEU A 48 -9.40 19.58 -15.77
C LEU A 48 -10.39 20.33 -14.84
N ARG A 49 -10.96 21.42 -15.34
CA ARG A 49 -12.26 21.89 -14.91
C ARG A 49 -13.22 20.87 -15.49
N VAL A 50 -13.68 19.95 -14.66
CA VAL A 50 -15.03 19.42 -14.81
C VAL A 50 -15.94 20.65 -14.76
N ARG A 51 -16.16 21.27 -15.92
CA ARG A 51 -17.26 22.21 -16.09
C ARG A 51 -18.48 21.32 -16.07
N SER A 52 -19.05 21.13 -14.88
CA SER A 52 -20.41 20.64 -14.74
C SER A 52 -21.27 21.50 -15.66
N ALA A 53 -21.87 20.88 -16.66
CA ALA A 53 -22.97 21.53 -17.36
C ALA A 53 -24.06 21.84 -16.32
N PRO A 54 -24.83 22.93 -16.47
CA PRO A 54 -25.94 23.20 -15.56
C PRO A 54 -26.89 21.99 -15.54
N GLY A 55 -27.01 21.32 -14.38
CA GLY A 55 -27.89 20.17 -14.19
C GLY A 55 -27.27 18.78 -14.23
N GLU A 56 -25.94 18.63 -14.25
CA GLU A 56 -25.29 17.30 -14.17
C GLU A 56 -25.25 16.76 -12.72
N ILE A 57 -25.63 15.49 -12.53
CA ILE A 57 -25.66 14.79 -11.24
C ILE A 57 -24.72 13.60 -11.27
N VAL A 58 -23.65 13.67 -10.47
CA VAL A 58 -22.73 12.54 -10.27
C VAL A 58 -22.87 12.03 -8.82
N ARG A 59 -23.24 10.76 -8.65
CA ARG A 59 -23.33 10.10 -7.34
C ARG A 59 -22.48 8.84 -7.30
N VAL A 60 -21.78 8.65 -6.19
CA VAL A 60 -20.95 7.47 -5.93
C VAL A 60 -21.39 6.84 -4.61
N GLY A 61 -21.75 5.56 -4.64
CA GLY A 61 -22.21 4.78 -3.48
C GLY A 61 -23.57 5.21 -2.92
N LYS A 62 -24.36 5.96 -3.70
CA LYS A 62 -25.67 6.49 -3.31
C LYS A 62 -26.63 6.43 -4.48
N ASP A 63 -27.89 6.19 -4.16
CA ASP A 63 -28.95 6.11 -5.16
C ASP A 63 -29.38 7.49 -5.64
N VAL A 64 -29.87 7.55 -6.87
CA VAL A 64 -30.46 8.74 -7.48
C VAL A 64 -31.92 8.48 -7.79
N VAL A 65 -32.78 9.43 -7.39
CA VAL A 65 -34.19 9.44 -7.76
C VAL A 65 -34.48 10.76 -8.45
N ILE A 66 -34.88 10.71 -9.72
CA ILE A 66 -35.37 11.87 -10.48
C ILE A 66 -36.88 11.72 -10.61
N LYS A 67 -37.63 12.73 -10.18
CA LYS A 67 -39.09 12.70 -10.16
C LYS A 67 -39.69 13.18 -11.48
N GLU A 68 -40.97 12.86 -11.68
CA GLU A 68 -41.76 13.37 -12.80
C GLU A 68 -41.76 14.90 -12.84
N GLY A 69 -41.56 15.47 -14.03
CA GLY A 69 -41.46 16.92 -14.25
C GLY A 69 -40.08 17.52 -13.94
N GLU A 70 -39.12 16.74 -13.43
CA GLU A 70 -37.74 17.20 -13.25
C GLU A 70 -36.93 16.96 -14.54
N THR A 71 -36.29 18.02 -15.04
CA THR A 71 -35.34 17.94 -16.15
C THR A 71 -33.92 18.09 -15.63
N VAL A 72 -33.12 17.04 -15.80
CA VAL A 72 -31.74 16.96 -15.38
C VAL A 72 -30.84 16.84 -16.61
N GLY A 73 -29.61 17.32 -16.49
CA GLY A 73 -28.57 17.14 -17.49
C GLY A 73 -28.10 15.68 -17.51
N ASP A 74 -26.80 15.45 -17.38
CA ASP A 74 -26.27 14.08 -17.38
C ASP A 74 -26.26 13.50 -15.97
N VAL A 75 -26.58 12.22 -15.86
CA VAL A 75 -26.64 11.50 -14.58
C VAL A 75 -25.64 10.36 -14.64
N VAL A 76 -24.68 10.37 -13.72
CA VAL A 76 -23.70 9.30 -13.55
C VAL A 76 -23.83 8.73 -12.15
N VAL A 77 -24.20 7.46 -12.04
CA VAL A 77 -24.31 6.73 -10.78
C VAL A 77 -23.29 5.60 -10.77
N LEU A 78 -22.42 5.60 -9.75
CA LEU A 78 -21.40 4.58 -9.56
C LEU A 78 -21.67 3.85 -8.25
N MET A 79 -21.88 2.53 -8.30
CA MET A 79 -22.19 1.66 -7.16
C MET A 79 -23.45 2.08 -6.38
N GLY A 80 -24.52 2.42 -7.09
CA GLY A 80 -25.83 2.77 -6.53
C GLY A 80 -26.92 2.63 -7.59
N ASP A 81 -28.18 2.65 -7.18
CA ASP A 81 -29.33 2.48 -8.07
C ASP A 81 -29.81 3.83 -8.62
N ALA A 82 -30.30 3.84 -9.86
CA ALA A 82 -30.89 5.02 -10.48
C ALA A 82 -32.37 4.78 -10.79
N ARG A 83 -33.27 5.53 -10.16
CA ARG A 83 -34.70 5.55 -10.49
C ARG A 83 -35.04 6.86 -11.20
N ILE A 84 -35.45 6.77 -12.45
CA ILE A 84 -35.75 7.94 -13.29
C ILE A 84 -37.23 7.90 -13.66
N ASP A 85 -37.96 8.93 -13.25
CA ASP A 85 -39.34 9.21 -13.66
C ASP A 85 -39.47 10.57 -14.38
N GLY A 86 -38.35 11.23 -14.68
CA GLY A 86 -38.27 12.55 -15.34
C GLY A 86 -37.42 12.55 -16.61
N GLU A 87 -36.95 13.73 -17.03
CA GLU A 87 -36.15 13.90 -18.24
C GLU A 87 -34.64 14.01 -17.91
N VAL A 88 -33.81 13.18 -18.57
CA VAL A 88 -32.35 13.14 -18.37
C VAL A 88 -31.64 13.23 -19.71
N GLY A 89 -30.46 13.86 -19.73
CA GLY A 89 -29.54 13.91 -20.87
C GLY A 89 -28.95 12.54 -21.22
N ASP A 90 -27.79 12.23 -20.65
CA ASP A 90 -27.18 10.90 -20.62
C ASP A 90 -27.41 10.23 -19.26
N LEU A 91 -27.66 8.92 -19.26
CA LEU A 91 -27.70 8.11 -18.04
C LEU A 91 -26.61 7.05 -18.06
N VAL A 92 -25.69 7.11 -17.10
CA VAL A 92 -24.64 6.11 -16.91
C VAL A 92 -24.78 5.49 -15.52
N VAL A 93 -25.01 4.19 -15.45
CA VAL A 93 -25.09 3.43 -14.19
C VAL A 93 -24.02 2.33 -14.22
N ILE A 94 -23.14 2.34 -13.22
CA ILE A 94 -22.04 1.39 -13.10
C ILE A 94 -22.23 0.60 -11.80
N LEU A 95 -22.36 -0.73 -11.88
CA LEU A 95 -22.56 -1.65 -10.76
C LEU A 95 -23.81 -1.32 -9.91
N GLY A 96 -24.95 -1.13 -10.57
CA GLY A 96 -26.25 -0.83 -9.95
C GLY A 96 -27.39 -1.00 -10.94
N THR A 97 -28.63 -0.93 -10.45
CA THR A 97 -29.85 -1.14 -11.25
C THR A 97 -30.38 0.20 -11.76
N ALA A 98 -30.64 0.28 -13.07
CA ALA A 98 -31.34 1.41 -13.67
C ALA A 98 -32.83 1.07 -13.80
N THR A 99 -33.70 1.85 -13.15
CA THR A 99 -35.16 1.72 -13.21
C THR A 99 -35.75 2.96 -13.88
N LEU A 100 -36.35 2.78 -15.05
CA LEU A 100 -37.08 3.82 -15.79
C LEU A 100 -38.57 3.61 -15.59
N GLY A 101 -39.26 4.60 -15.02
CA GLY A 101 -40.73 4.55 -14.91
C GLY A 101 -41.44 5.20 -16.09
N PRO A 102 -42.76 5.41 -15.99
CA PRO A 102 -43.63 5.70 -17.14
C PRO A 102 -43.43 7.08 -17.76
N ALA A 103 -42.88 8.03 -17.01
CA ALA A 103 -42.58 9.39 -17.48
C ALA A 103 -41.09 9.60 -17.79
N ALA A 104 -40.29 8.52 -17.77
CA ALA A 104 -38.85 8.59 -17.98
C ALA A 104 -38.51 8.89 -19.45
N ARG A 105 -37.71 9.94 -19.68
CA ARG A 105 -37.22 10.30 -21.02
C ARG A 105 -35.72 10.56 -21.02
N ILE A 106 -34.96 9.71 -21.71
CA ILE A 106 -33.52 9.85 -21.90
C ILE A 106 -33.23 10.45 -23.28
N ARG A 107 -32.70 11.67 -23.31
CA ARG A 107 -32.48 12.46 -24.53
C ARG A 107 -31.38 11.92 -25.43
N ARG A 108 -30.41 11.19 -24.88
CA ARG A 108 -29.22 10.75 -25.62
C ARG A 108 -28.96 9.27 -25.39
N GLU A 109 -28.00 8.92 -24.54
CA GLU A 109 -27.50 7.56 -24.38
C GLU A 109 -27.80 7.02 -22.98
N LEU A 110 -28.13 5.73 -22.92
CA LEU A 110 -28.28 5.00 -21.67
C LEU A 110 -27.25 3.88 -21.61
N VAL A 111 -26.36 3.93 -20.62
CA VAL A 111 -25.28 2.98 -20.42
C VAL A 111 -25.42 2.35 -19.04
N VAL A 112 -25.62 1.03 -19.00
CA VAL A 112 -25.63 0.23 -17.77
C VAL A 112 -24.50 -0.77 -17.83
N LEU A 113 -23.54 -0.66 -16.90
CA LEU A 113 -22.38 -1.54 -16.81
C LEU A 113 -22.48 -2.40 -15.54
N GLY A 114 -22.62 -3.71 -15.70
CA GLY A 114 -22.60 -4.68 -14.60
C GLY A 114 -23.81 -4.64 -13.68
N GLY A 115 -24.99 -4.28 -14.20
CA GLY A 115 -26.27 -4.26 -13.47
C GLY A 115 -27.48 -4.39 -14.40
N ASP A 116 -28.68 -4.49 -13.84
CA ASP A 116 -29.91 -4.71 -14.60
C ASP A 116 -30.56 -3.39 -15.04
N LEU A 117 -31.24 -3.42 -16.20
CA LEU A 117 -32.11 -2.34 -16.67
C LEU A 117 -33.56 -2.80 -16.56
N ARG A 118 -34.38 -2.05 -15.82
CA ARG A 118 -35.83 -2.22 -15.73
C ARG A 118 -36.50 -1.02 -16.35
N ALA A 119 -37.28 -1.21 -17.40
CA ALA A 119 -37.98 -0.11 -18.07
C ALA A 119 -39.49 -0.38 -18.13
N ASP A 120 -40.26 0.64 -17.80
CA ASP A 120 -41.72 0.66 -17.97
C ASP A 120 -42.11 0.79 -19.46
N ALA A 121 -43.33 0.36 -19.81
CA ALA A 121 -43.89 0.39 -21.17
C ALA A 121 -43.89 1.78 -21.83
N LYS A 122 -43.87 2.86 -21.04
CA LYS A 122 -43.91 4.24 -21.54
C LYS A 122 -42.56 4.95 -21.53
N ALA A 123 -41.49 4.29 -21.10
CA ALA A 123 -40.16 4.89 -21.02
C ALA A 123 -39.57 5.14 -22.42
N GLU A 124 -38.98 6.32 -22.65
CA GLU A 124 -38.39 6.69 -23.94
C GLU A 124 -36.87 6.90 -23.87
N VAL A 125 -36.12 6.26 -24.76
CA VAL A 125 -34.68 6.50 -24.96
C VAL A 125 -34.42 6.90 -26.41
N ALA A 126 -33.80 8.06 -26.61
CA ALA A 126 -33.75 8.69 -27.93
C ALA A 126 -32.72 8.10 -28.91
N ARG A 127 -31.55 7.62 -28.46
CA ARG A 127 -30.48 7.15 -29.38
C ARG A 127 -30.10 5.69 -29.24
N GLU A 128 -29.38 5.35 -28.19
CA GLU A 128 -28.83 4.00 -28.00
C GLU A 128 -28.93 3.59 -26.52
N VAL A 129 -29.20 2.30 -26.34
CA VAL A 129 -29.20 1.61 -25.05
C VAL A 129 -28.05 0.61 -25.09
N PHE A 130 -27.10 0.79 -24.18
CA PHE A 130 -25.95 -0.09 -24.01
C PHE A 130 -26.01 -0.73 -22.62
N VAL A 131 -26.37 -2.01 -22.55
CA VAL A 131 -26.34 -2.79 -21.31
C VAL A 131 -25.27 -3.85 -21.46
N LEU A 132 -24.27 -3.84 -20.57
CA LEU A 132 -23.15 -4.77 -20.58
C LEU A 132 -23.11 -5.54 -19.26
N GLY A 133 -23.27 -6.86 -19.33
CA GLY A 133 -23.16 -7.75 -18.18
C GLY A 133 -24.39 -7.87 -17.27
N GLY A 134 -25.58 -7.40 -17.70
CA GLY A 134 -26.85 -7.53 -16.97
C GLY A 134 -28.06 -7.80 -17.87
N GLN A 135 -29.25 -7.94 -17.28
CA GLN A 135 -30.50 -8.25 -18.00
C GLN A 135 -31.35 -6.99 -18.25
N ILE A 136 -32.09 -7.00 -19.36
CA ILE A 136 -33.08 -5.96 -19.68
C ILE A 136 -34.46 -6.57 -19.39
N HIS A 137 -35.17 -6.00 -18.42
CA HIS A 137 -36.55 -6.33 -18.10
C HIS A 137 -37.45 -5.17 -18.54
N ALA A 138 -38.05 -5.32 -19.71
CA ALA A 138 -38.96 -4.33 -20.28
C ALA A 138 -39.97 -5.05 -21.16
N PRO A 139 -41.25 -4.63 -21.16
CA PRO A 139 -42.25 -5.25 -22.01
C PRO A 139 -41.96 -4.97 -23.50
N GLU A 140 -42.41 -5.84 -24.40
CA GLU A 140 -41.99 -5.87 -25.83
C GLU A 140 -42.33 -4.57 -26.60
N ASP A 141 -43.23 -3.76 -26.04
CA ASP A 141 -43.69 -2.45 -26.50
C ASP A 141 -42.94 -1.26 -25.88
N ALA A 142 -42.21 -1.48 -24.78
CA ALA A 142 -41.57 -0.47 -23.93
C ALA A 142 -40.31 0.19 -24.47
N LEU A 143 -39.79 -0.35 -25.55
CA LEU A 143 -38.42 -0.17 -25.94
C LEU A 143 -38.44 -0.33 -27.45
N ILE A 144 -38.48 0.72 -28.26
CA ILE A 144 -37.28 1.43 -28.68
C ILE A 144 -37.65 2.17 -29.99
N ARG A 145 -37.63 3.52 -30.03
CA ARG A 145 -37.38 4.24 -31.31
C ARG A 145 -35.88 4.27 -31.67
N ALA A 146 -35.03 4.03 -30.68
CA ALA A 146 -33.57 3.94 -30.75
C ALA A 146 -33.07 2.70 -31.52
N ARG A 147 -31.76 2.47 -31.64
CA ARG A 147 -31.21 1.18 -32.11
C ARG A 147 -30.66 0.48 -30.87
N ALA A 148 -31.42 -0.42 -30.25
CA ALA A 148 -30.86 -1.17 -29.12
C ALA A 148 -29.84 -2.18 -29.63
N ARG A 149 -28.59 -2.03 -29.18
CA ARG A 149 -27.54 -3.03 -29.39
C ARG A 149 -27.19 -3.66 -28.06
N VAL A 150 -27.88 -4.74 -27.75
CA VAL A 150 -27.53 -5.62 -26.64
C VAL A 150 -26.28 -6.40 -27.03
N HIS A 151 -25.10 -5.95 -26.58
CA HIS A 151 -23.93 -6.81 -26.61
C HIS A 151 -24.07 -7.81 -25.47
N LYS A 152 -24.31 -9.09 -25.80
CA LYS A 152 -24.07 -10.22 -24.88
C LYS A 152 -22.56 -10.40 -24.67
N GLY A 153 -21.91 -9.35 -24.17
CA GLY A 153 -20.51 -9.31 -23.80
C GLY A 153 -20.39 -9.61 -22.31
N PHE A 154 -19.68 -10.69 -22.00
CA PHE A 154 -19.26 -11.14 -20.67
C PHE A 154 -20.30 -10.95 -19.57
N ASP A 155 -21.03 -12.04 -19.31
CA ASP A 155 -22.03 -12.10 -18.27
C ASP A 155 -21.38 -11.95 -16.87
N PHE A 156 -21.47 -10.74 -16.31
CA PHE A 156 -21.14 -10.50 -14.90
C PHE A 156 -22.25 -11.00 -13.97
N SER A 157 -23.35 -11.61 -14.46
CA SER A 157 -24.25 -12.40 -13.62
C SER A 157 -23.56 -13.62 -12.99
N GLY A 158 -22.37 -13.98 -13.49
CA GLY A 158 -21.41 -14.81 -12.76
C GLY A 158 -20.87 -14.19 -11.46
N PHE A 159 -21.29 -12.97 -11.09
CA PHE A 159 -21.17 -12.33 -9.77
C PHE A 159 -22.53 -12.09 -9.10
N LYS A 160 -23.66 -12.51 -9.70
CA LYS A 160 -25.00 -12.45 -9.09
C LYS A 160 -25.08 -13.34 -7.85
N TRP A 161 -24.28 -14.40 -7.79
CA TRP A 161 -24.04 -15.14 -6.55
C TRP A 161 -23.51 -14.26 -5.42
N PHE A 162 -22.86 -13.12 -5.67
CA PHE A 162 -22.43 -12.19 -4.61
C PHE A 162 -23.61 -11.35 -4.07
N GLU A 163 -24.62 -11.07 -4.90
CA GLU A 163 -25.86 -10.39 -4.53
C GLU A 163 -26.84 -11.35 -3.84
N ASP A 164 -27.08 -12.52 -4.45
CA ASP A 164 -27.98 -13.56 -3.93
C ASP A 164 -27.42 -14.20 -2.64
N TRP A 165 -26.09 -14.26 -2.47
CA TRP A 165 -25.47 -14.72 -1.23
C TRP A 165 -25.62 -13.75 -0.06
N ARG A 166 -25.82 -12.44 -0.31
CA ARG A 166 -26.13 -11.47 0.76
C ARG A 166 -27.52 -11.69 1.36
N THR A 167 -28.47 -12.16 0.55
CA THR A 167 -29.86 -12.40 0.94
C THR A 167 -30.10 -13.82 1.45
N GLU A 168 -29.42 -14.83 0.91
CA GLU A 168 -29.59 -16.24 1.31
C GLU A 168 -28.83 -16.64 2.58
N PHE A 169 -27.78 -15.90 2.97
CA PHE A 169 -26.96 -16.23 4.15
C PHE A 169 -26.84 -15.04 5.13
N PRO A 170 -27.79 -14.84 6.06
CA PRO A 170 -27.73 -13.74 7.03
C PRO A 170 -26.46 -13.72 7.91
N LYS A 171 -25.78 -14.87 8.11
CA LYS A 171 -24.49 -14.96 8.82
C LYS A 171 -23.30 -14.43 8.01
N LEU A 172 -23.45 -14.26 6.70
CA LEU A 172 -22.42 -13.80 5.77
C LEU A 172 -22.50 -12.29 5.46
N ARG A 173 -23.61 -11.64 5.82
CA ARG A 173 -23.74 -10.17 5.81
C ARG A 173 -22.60 -9.48 6.55
N MET A 174 -22.18 -10.03 7.70
CA MET A 174 -21.07 -9.49 8.48
C MET A 174 -19.78 -9.40 7.64
N GLY A 175 -19.44 -10.47 6.92
CA GLY A 175 -18.25 -10.52 6.07
C GLY A 175 -18.35 -9.57 4.88
N VAL A 176 -19.50 -9.54 4.22
CA VAL A 176 -19.73 -8.68 3.06
C VAL A 176 -19.70 -7.20 3.43
N ASP A 177 -20.32 -6.82 4.56
CA ASP A 177 -20.29 -5.45 5.09
C ASP A 177 -18.86 -5.00 5.42
N TRP A 178 -18.02 -5.91 5.95
CA TRP A 178 -16.61 -5.62 6.18
C TRP A 178 -15.79 -5.54 4.89
N VAL A 179 -16.11 -6.35 3.87
CA VAL A 179 -15.45 -6.22 2.57
C VAL A 179 -15.78 -4.87 1.92
N THR A 180 -17.05 -4.47 1.90
CA THR A 180 -17.50 -3.24 1.23
C THR A 180 -17.11 -1.99 1.99
N HIS A 181 -17.31 -1.95 3.30
CA HIS A 181 -17.02 -0.77 4.12
C HIS A 181 -15.60 -0.73 4.64
N GLY A 182 -14.87 -1.86 4.62
CA GLY A 182 -13.52 -2.00 5.16
C GLY A 182 -12.48 -2.28 4.08
N LEU A 183 -12.45 -3.52 3.60
CA LEU A 183 -11.39 -4.04 2.72
C LEU A 183 -11.26 -3.25 1.41
N LEU A 184 -12.36 -2.98 0.71
CA LEU A 184 -12.36 -2.23 -0.56
C LEU A 184 -11.92 -0.77 -0.39
N LEU A 185 -12.20 -0.17 0.76
CA LEU A 185 -11.76 1.19 1.10
C LEU A 185 -10.35 1.21 1.71
N GLY A 186 -9.63 0.08 1.71
CA GLY A 186 -8.28 -0.04 2.24
C GLY A 186 -8.19 0.22 3.75
N ARG A 187 -9.28 0.04 4.50
CA ARG A 187 -9.33 0.18 5.96
C ARG A 187 -9.78 -1.14 6.60
N PRO A 188 -8.86 -1.97 7.10
CA PRO A 188 -9.19 -3.26 7.73
C PRO A 188 -10.13 -3.13 8.93
N LEU A 189 -10.15 -1.95 9.57
CA LEU A 189 -10.91 -1.69 10.76
C LEU A 189 -11.92 -0.55 10.55
N PRO A 190 -13.05 -0.80 9.87
CA PRO A 190 -14.08 0.21 9.66
C PRO A 190 -14.77 0.55 11.01
N PRO A 191 -14.71 1.81 11.48
CA PRO A 191 -15.29 2.16 12.78
C PRO A 191 -16.82 2.09 12.80
N SER A 192 -17.47 2.11 11.63
CA SER A 192 -18.92 2.03 11.47
C SER A 192 -19.52 0.66 11.80
N LEU A 193 -18.71 -0.41 11.87
CA LEU A 193 -19.20 -1.77 12.10
C LEU A 193 -18.99 -2.18 13.57
N GLY A 194 -20.07 -2.17 14.35
CA GLY A 194 -20.02 -2.48 15.79
C GLY A 194 -19.44 -3.86 16.13
N TRP A 195 -19.73 -4.89 15.31
CA TRP A 195 -19.25 -6.25 15.56
C TRP A 195 -17.73 -6.41 15.38
N VAL A 196 -17.11 -5.58 14.54
CA VAL A 196 -15.65 -5.60 14.33
C VAL A 196 -14.94 -5.31 15.66
N TRP A 197 -15.49 -4.42 16.47
CA TRP A 197 -14.94 -4.08 17.78
C TRP A 197 -15.05 -5.21 18.79
N TRP A 198 -16.11 -6.03 18.72
CA TRP A 198 -16.20 -7.26 19.53
C TRP A 198 -15.12 -8.27 19.14
N VAL A 199 -14.85 -8.42 17.84
CA VAL A 199 -13.74 -9.26 17.35
C VAL A 199 -12.39 -8.71 17.80
N VAL A 200 -12.18 -7.39 17.75
CA VAL A 200 -10.97 -6.74 18.27
C VAL A 200 -10.80 -6.99 19.76
N ALA A 201 -11.88 -6.84 20.56
CA ALA A 201 -11.84 -7.06 22.00
C ALA A 201 -11.53 -8.52 22.34
N ALA A 202 -12.20 -9.48 21.68
CA ALA A 202 -11.94 -10.91 21.85
C ALA A 202 -10.50 -11.27 21.45
N MET A 203 -10.02 -10.75 20.32
CA MET A 203 -8.66 -10.95 19.84
C MET A 203 -7.63 -10.34 20.80
N LEU A 204 -7.88 -9.13 21.33
CA LEU A 204 -7.02 -8.48 22.32
C LEU A 204 -6.98 -9.26 23.63
N PHE A 205 -8.10 -9.84 24.06
CA PHE A 205 -8.16 -10.73 25.21
C PHE A 205 -7.28 -11.98 25.02
N ILE A 206 -7.34 -12.62 23.84
CA ILE A 206 -6.45 -13.74 23.50
C ILE A 206 -4.99 -13.30 23.52
N HIS A 207 -4.66 -12.13 22.97
CA HIS A 207 -3.31 -11.58 23.00
C HIS A 207 -2.79 -11.31 24.42
N LEU A 208 -3.64 -10.80 25.31
CA LEU A 208 -3.34 -10.64 26.74
C LEU A 208 -3.06 -11.99 27.40
N LEU A 209 -3.92 -12.98 27.16
CA LEU A 209 -3.77 -14.32 27.70
C LEU A 209 -2.45 -14.96 27.23
N LEU A 210 -2.14 -14.86 25.94
CA LEU A 210 -0.86 -15.33 25.38
C LEU A 210 0.34 -14.63 26.03
N ALA A 211 0.25 -13.33 26.29
CA ALA A 211 1.32 -12.58 26.94
C ALA A 211 1.57 -13.02 28.38
N VAL A 212 0.53 -13.48 29.09
CA VAL A 212 0.62 -14.00 30.46
C VAL A 212 1.10 -15.45 30.48
N ILE A 213 0.57 -16.31 29.59
CA ILE A 213 0.92 -17.74 29.53
C ILE A 213 2.34 -17.95 29.00
N PHE A 214 2.76 -17.18 27.98
CA PHE A 214 4.04 -17.39 27.28
C PHE A 214 4.98 -16.17 27.39
N PRO A 215 5.39 -15.74 28.60
CA PRO A 215 6.19 -14.54 28.78
C PRO A 215 7.61 -14.66 28.20
N LYS A 216 8.26 -15.83 28.34
CA LYS A 216 9.63 -16.05 27.83
C LYS A 216 9.69 -16.15 26.30
N PRO A 217 8.82 -16.94 25.61
CA PRO A 217 8.76 -16.92 24.15
C PRO A 217 8.44 -15.54 23.59
N LEU A 218 7.49 -14.82 24.22
CA LEU A 218 7.14 -13.47 23.82
C LEU A 218 8.31 -12.49 23.94
N GLN A 219 9.07 -12.55 25.04
CA GLN A 219 10.27 -11.72 25.20
C GLN A 219 11.31 -12.02 24.12
N SER A 220 11.54 -13.30 23.81
CA SER A 220 12.43 -13.69 22.72
C SER A 220 12.00 -13.12 21.37
N CYS A 221 10.69 -13.07 21.11
CA CYS A 221 10.14 -12.44 19.91
C CYS A 221 10.36 -10.92 19.93
N VAL A 222 10.14 -10.23 21.06
CA VAL A 222 10.40 -8.78 21.16
C VAL A 222 11.89 -8.48 20.94
N ASP A 223 12.78 -9.28 21.50
CA ASP A 223 14.23 -9.14 21.33
C ASP A 223 14.68 -9.43 19.88
N ALA A 224 14.11 -10.46 19.24
CA ALA A 224 14.39 -10.78 17.84
C ALA A 224 13.98 -9.62 16.92
N LEU A 225 12.81 -9.02 17.17
CA LEU A 225 12.30 -7.90 16.41
C LEU A 225 13.18 -6.65 16.53
N ASP A 226 13.73 -6.38 17.72
CA ASP A 226 14.63 -5.25 17.94
C ASP A 226 16.01 -5.47 17.29
N ARG A 227 16.50 -6.72 17.28
CA ARG A 227 17.82 -7.07 16.72
C ARG A 227 17.81 -7.16 15.19
N GLN A 228 16.82 -7.82 14.60
CA GLN A 228 16.79 -8.17 13.17
C GLN A 228 15.43 -7.90 12.51
N PRO A 229 14.92 -6.65 12.54
CA PRO A 229 13.58 -6.33 12.03
C PRO A 229 13.42 -6.65 10.53
N VAL A 230 14.46 -6.41 9.74
CA VAL A 230 14.48 -6.69 8.30
C VAL A 230 14.48 -8.20 8.06
N GLY A 231 15.29 -8.95 8.80
CA GLY A 231 15.33 -10.41 8.72
C GLY A 231 13.98 -11.02 9.08
N SER A 232 13.33 -10.53 10.14
CA SER A 232 11.97 -10.92 10.52
C SER A 232 10.95 -10.61 9.42
N PHE A 233 11.02 -9.44 8.77
CA PHE A 233 10.09 -9.11 7.68
C PHE A 233 10.23 -10.09 6.50
N PHE A 234 11.46 -10.32 6.02
CA PHE A 234 11.70 -11.23 4.89
C PHE A 234 11.44 -12.69 5.24
N ALA A 235 11.79 -13.14 6.46
CA ALA A 235 11.44 -14.48 6.92
C ALA A 235 9.93 -14.70 6.92
N GLY A 236 9.15 -13.67 7.28
CA GLY A 236 7.69 -13.72 7.25
C GLY A 236 7.14 -13.75 5.84
N LEU A 237 7.68 -12.92 4.95
CA LEU A 237 7.30 -12.90 3.54
C LEU A 237 7.58 -14.26 2.89
N LEU A 238 8.77 -14.81 3.13
CA LEU A 238 9.15 -16.13 2.67
C LEU A 238 8.24 -17.22 3.25
N ALA A 239 7.93 -17.17 4.55
CA ALA A 239 7.02 -18.13 5.18
C ALA A 239 5.63 -18.11 4.54
N VAL A 240 5.06 -16.92 4.30
CA VAL A 240 3.75 -16.78 3.65
C VAL A 240 3.77 -17.28 2.21
N VAL A 241 4.81 -16.93 1.43
CA VAL A 241 4.96 -17.36 0.04
C VAL A 241 5.15 -18.87 -0.07
N LEU A 242 5.95 -19.48 0.81
CA LEU A 242 6.21 -20.92 0.82
C LEU A 242 5.06 -21.74 1.42
N PHE A 243 4.18 -21.12 2.22
CA PHE A 243 3.08 -21.84 2.87
C PHE A 243 2.13 -22.49 1.87
N ALA A 244 1.68 -21.76 0.84
CA ALA A 244 0.78 -22.29 -0.19
C ALA A 244 1.36 -23.49 -0.97
N PRO A 245 2.57 -23.41 -1.56
CA PRO A 245 3.16 -24.57 -2.25
C PRO A 245 3.50 -25.70 -1.28
N ALA A 246 3.89 -25.41 -0.03
CA ALA A 246 4.08 -26.45 0.98
C ALA A 246 2.77 -27.20 1.27
N MET A 247 1.65 -26.48 1.44
CA MET A 247 0.34 -27.10 1.63
C MET A 247 -0.11 -27.93 0.44
N LEU A 248 0.12 -27.45 -0.78
CA LEU A 248 -0.17 -28.20 -2.00
C LEU A 248 0.65 -29.51 -2.06
N LEU A 249 1.96 -29.41 -1.78
CA LEU A 249 2.85 -30.57 -1.77
C LEU A 249 2.44 -31.58 -0.71
N LEU A 250 2.13 -31.13 0.52
CA LEU A 250 1.66 -31.99 1.61
C LEU A 250 0.31 -32.64 1.28
N ALA A 251 -0.61 -31.93 0.63
CA ALA A 251 -1.88 -32.51 0.20
C ALA A 251 -1.67 -33.61 -0.85
N PHE A 252 -0.71 -33.43 -1.76
CA PHE A 252 -0.41 -34.42 -2.82
C PHE A 252 0.22 -35.71 -2.29
N THR A 253 1.01 -35.65 -1.21
CA THR A 253 1.66 -36.85 -0.66
C THR A 253 0.71 -37.80 0.08
N GLY A 254 -0.56 -37.41 0.29
CA GLY A 254 -1.58 -38.19 1.03
C GLY A 254 -1.30 -38.27 2.54
N ILE A 255 -0.09 -38.69 2.93
CA ILE A 255 0.41 -38.68 4.30
C ILE A 255 0.48 -37.25 4.86
N GLY A 256 0.83 -36.27 4.02
CA GLY A 256 0.92 -34.88 4.43
C GLY A 256 -0.42 -34.25 4.85
N LEU A 257 -1.57 -34.84 4.48
CA LEU A 257 -2.88 -34.37 4.93
C LEU A 257 -3.04 -34.42 6.45
N LEU A 258 -2.39 -35.37 7.13
CA LEU A 258 -2.37 -35.45 8.59
C LEU A 258 -1.52 -34.32 9.21
N VAL A 259 -0.52 -33.81 8.50
CA VAL A 259 0.39 -32.74 8.96
C VAL A 259 -0.20 -31.34 8.69
N VAL A 260 -1.05 -31.19 7.66
CA VAL A 260 -1.72 -29.92 7.30
C VAL A 260 -2.35 -29.20 8.50
N PRO A 261 -3.23 -29.82 9.32
CA PRO A 261 -3.86 -29.10 10.44
C PRO A 261 -2.83 -28.63 11.47
N PHE A 262 -1.78 -29.41 11.74
CA PHE A 262 -0.72 -29.00 12.65
C PHE A 262 0.09 -27.83 12.09
N LEU A 263 0.38 -27.80 10.78
CA LEU A 263 1.10 -26.70 10.16
C LEU A 263 0.26 -25.40 10.17
N VAL A 264 -1.04 -25.50 9.89
CA VAL A 264 -1.98 -24.37 9.98
C VAL A 264 -2.02 -23.83 11.41
N CYS A 265 -2.14 -24.71 12.41
CA CYS A 265 -2.12 -24.33 13.82
C CYS A 265 -0.78 -23.69 14.23
N ALA A 266 0.35 -24.24 13.77
CA ALA A 266 1.67 -23.69 14.03
C ALA A 266 1.84 -22.28 13.43
N LEU A 267 1.40 -22.08 12.18
CA LEU A 267 1.44 -20.78 11.53
C LEU A 267 0.49 -19.78 12.23
N ALA A 268 -0.71 -20.21 12.62
CA ALA A 268 -1.65 -19.39 13.37
C ALA A 268 -1.08 -18.96 14.72
N LEU A 269 -0.47 -19.89 15.47
CA LEU A 269 0.18 -19.58 16.74
C LEU A 269 1.37 -18.63 16.56
N ALA A 270 2.19 -18.85 15.52
CA ALA A 270 3.30 -17.96 15.17
C ALA A 270 2.79 -16.55 14.81
N MET A 271 1.71 -16.45 14.05
CA MET A 271 1.04 -15.19 13.72
C MET A 271 0.55 -14.47 14.98
N LEU A 272 -0.13 -15.18 15.88
CA LEU A 272 -0.64 -14.62 17.13
C LEU A 272 0.51 -14.13 18.02
N LEU A 273 1.46 -15.01 18.38
CA LEU A 273 2.62 -14.65 19.22
C LEU A 273 3.46 -13.53 18.61
N GLY A 274 3.67 -13.58 17.29
CA GLY A 274 4.36 -12.54 16.54
C GLY A 274 3.65 -11.19 16.62
N LYS A 275 2.33 -11.17 16.50
CA LYS A 275 1.51 -9.95 16.59
C LYS A 275 1.50 -9.36 18.01
N VAL A 276 1.42 -10.21 19.03
CA VAL A 276 1.61 -9.82 20.45
C VAL A 276 2.97 -9.14 20.62
N ALA A 277 4.04 -9.69 20.04
CA ALA A 277 5.38 -9.10 20.12
C ALA A 277 5.45 -7.73 19.43
N VAL A 278 4.82 -7.57 18.26
CA VAL A 278 4.73 -6.29 17.56
C VAL A 278 3.97 -5.26 18.40
N TYR A 279 2.82 -5.61 18.98
CA TYR A 279 2.04 -4.72 19.87
C TYR A 279 2.82 -4.31 21.10
N ARG A 280 3.47 -5.26 21.77
CA ARG A 280 4.27 -4.96 22.96
C ARG A 280 5.50 -4.11 22.65
N TYR A 281 6.23 -4.45 21.58
CA TYR A 281 7.34 -3.64 21.11
C TYR A 281 6.85 -2.23 20.79
N ALA A 282 5.67 -2.12 20.19
CA ALA A 282 5.08 -0.86 19.85
C ALA A 282 4.86 0.07 21.05
N GLY A 283 4.14 -0.41 22.06
CA GLY A 283 3.88 0.42 23.25
C GLY A 283 5.14 0.72 24.06
N GLN A 284 6.13 -0.19 24.11
CA GLN A 284 7.41 0.09 24.78
C GLN A 284 8.15 1.27 24.12
N GLN A 285 8.05 1.41 22.80
CA GLN A 285 8.69 2.50 22.08
C GLN A 285 7.96 3.81 22.27
N VAL A 286 6.63 3.80 22.26
CA VAL A 286 5.82 4.97 22.63
C VAL A 286 6.15 5.41 24.05
N GLY A 287 6.23 4.48 25.01
CA GLY A 287 6.63 4.74 26.38
C GLY A 287 8.02 5.37 26.51
N ARG A 288 8.99 4.88 25.74
CA ARG A 288 10.35 5.45 25.70
C ARG A 288 10.37 6.87 25.13
N GLN A 289 9.57 7.15 24.09
CA GLN A 289 9.53 8.47 23.47
C GLN A 289 8.83 9.50 24.35
N LEU A 290 7.79 9.09 25.08
CA LEU A 290 7.04 9.96 26.00
C LEU A 290 7.65 10.04 27.41
N GLY A 291 8.65 9.21 27.73
CA GLY A 291 9.25 9.15 29.07
C GLY A 291 8.34 8.53 30.14
N VAL A 292 7.31 7.78 29.73
CA VAL A 292 6.31 7.21 30.65
C VAL A 292 6.75 5.83 31.09
N ALA A 293 7.13 5.70 32.37
CA ALA A 293 7.60 4.44 32.95
C ALA A 293 6.53 3.33 32.95
N ALA A 294 5.24 3.68 33.12
CA ALA A 294 4.14 2.70 33.11
C ALA A 294 4.07 1.90 31.78
N LEU A 295 4.44 2.53 30.66
CA LEU A 295 4.50 1.92 29.33
C LEU A 295 5.71 1.00 29.13
N GLN A 296 6.61 0.86 30.11
CA GLN A 296 7.64 -0.18 30.10
C GLN A 296 7.13 -1.52 30.62
N SER A 297 6.02 -1.53 31.36
CA SER A 297 5.43 -2.78 31.84
C SER A 297 4.89 -3.62 30.67
N PRO A 298 5.10 -4.95 30.65
CA PRO A 298 4.79 -5.80 29.49
C PRO A 298 3.34 -5.69 28.99
N LEU A 299 2.38 -5.68 29.92
CA LEU A 299 0.95 -5.69 29.60
C LEU A 299 0.44 -4.31 29.19
N VAL A 300 0.86 -3.24 29.90
CA VAL A 300 0.46 -1.88 29.53
C VAL A 300 1.08 -1.48 28.19
N ALA A 301 2.33 -1.89 27.93
CA ALA A 301 2.95 -1.72 26.61
C ALA A 301 2.16 -2.44 25.51
N LEU A 302 1.70 -3.67 25.75
CA LEU A 302 0.89 -4.41 24.79
C LEU A 302 -0.43 -3.68 24.50
N LEU A 303 -1.14 -3.24 25.54
CA LEU A 303 -2.41 -2.52 25.39
C LEU A 303 -2.24 -1.19 24.66
N ALA A 304 -1.23 -0.40 25.04
CA ALA A 304 -0.96 0.88 24.40
C ALA A 304 -0.52 0.70 22.94
N GLY A 305 0.36 -0.26 22.65
CA GLY A 305 0.77 -0.54 21.28
C GLY A 305 -0.35 -1.12 20.42
N ALA A 306 -1.22 -1.96 21.01
CA ALA A 306 -2.43 -2.42 20.35
C ALA A 306 -3.34 -1.24 20.03
N ALA A 307 -3.62 -0.34 20.99
CA ALA A 307 -4.45 0.84 20.74
C ALA A 307 -3.90 1.70 19.60
N VAL A 308 -2.60 2.02 19.61
CA VAL A 308 -1.94 2.79 18.57
C VAL A 308 -2.06 2.13 17.19
N LEU A 309 -1.83 0.82 17.10
CA LEU A 309 -1.91 0.11 15.83
C LEU A 309 -3.34 -0.10 15.33
N HIS A 310 -4.32 -0.27 16.22
CA HIS A 310 -5.72 -0.32 15.80
C HIS A 310 -6.20 1.04 15.27
N LEU A 311 -5.79 2.15 15.90
CA LEU A 311 -6.04 3.49 15.35
C LEU A 311 -5.42 3.65 13.95
N LEU A 312 -4.19 3.16 13.77
CA LEU A 312 -3.53 3.14 12.46
C LEU A 312 -4.31 2.30 11.43
N TYR A 313 -4.93 1.18 11.83
CA TYR A 313 -5.73 0.32 10.95
C TYR A 313 -7.07 0.94 10.51
N MET A 314 -7.52 2.03 11.15
CA MET A 314 -8.71 2.77 10.71
C MET A 314 -8.43 3.71 9.53
N ILE A 315 -7.16 4.09 9.32
CA ILE A 315 -6.78 5.04 8.27
C ILE A 315 -6.86 4.34 6.90
N PRO A 316 -7.60 4.85 5.90
CA PRO A 316 -7.65 4.25 4.57
C PRO A 316 -6.28 4.13 3.94
N VAL A 317 -6.04 3.04 3.20
CA VAL A 317 -4.78 2.69 2.53
C VAL A 317 -3.66 2.36 3.53
N LEU A 318 -3.30 3.31 4.40
CA LEU A 318 -2.26 3.14 5.43
C LEU A 318 -2.60 2.00 6.39
N GLY A 319 -3.86 1.86 6.77
CA GLY A 319 -4.34 0.82 7.67
C GLY A 319 -4.22 -0.57 7.08
N PHE A 320 -4.58 -0.75 5.80
CA PHE A 320 -4.41 -2.03 5.10
C PHE A 320 -2.94 -2.44 5.00
N LEU A 321 -2.08 -1.47 4.69
CA LEU A 321 -0.65 -1.69 4.51
C LEU A 321 0.04 -1.96 5.85
N ALA A 322 -0.33 -1.24 6.91
CA ALA A 322 0.11 -1.51 8.26
C ALA A 322 -0.35 -2.90 8.73
N TRP A 323 -1.62 -3.25 8.51
CA TRP A 323 -2.16 -4.55 8.91
C TRP A 323 -1.45 -5.71 8.22
N GLY A 324 -1.26 -5.64 6.90
CA GLY A 324 -0.51 -6.65 6.14
C GLY A 324 0.96 -6.69 6.54
N GLY A 325 1.63 -5.54 6.57
CA GLY A 325 3.06 -5.43 6.86
C GLY A 325 3.42 -5.90 8.27
N PHE A 326 2.66 -5.49 9.30
CA PHE A 326 2.89 -5.94 10.67
C PHE A 326 2.51 -7.40 10.91
N THR A 327 1.57 -7.96 10.12
CA THR A 327 1.25 -9.39 10.17
C THR A 327 2.39 -10.22 9.60
N VAL A 328 2.93 -9.84 8.44
CA VAL A 328 4.11 -10.48 7.85
C VAL A 328 5.32 -10.37 8.78
N LEU A 329 5.59 -9.17 9.32
CA LEU A 329 6.64 -8.95 10.30
C LEU A 329 6.47 -9.82 11.54
N GLY A 330 5.24 -9.96 12.06
CA GLY A 330 4.91 -10.79 13.21
C GLY A 330 5.21 -12.27 12.96
N ILE A 331 4.72 -12.83 11.87
CA ILE A 331 4.95 -14.24 11.49
C ILE A 331 6.46 -14.51 11.41
N GLY A 332 7.19 -13.70 10.65
CA GLY A 332 8.61 -13.93 10.48
C GLY A 332 9.44 -13.68 11.73
N ASN A 333 9.01 -12.75 12.59
CA ASN A 333 9.60 -12.56 13.90
C ASN A 333 9.46 -13.82 14.79
N ALA A 334 8.28 -14.45 14.80
CA ALA A 334 8.07 -15.70 15.53
C ALA A 334 8.94 -16.84 14.97
N VAL A 335 9.07 -16.94 13.64
CA VAL A 335 9.95 -17.93 12.97
C VAL A 335 11.42 -17.70 13.34
N VAL A 336 11.92 -16.46 13.22
CA VAL A 336 13.30 -16.11 13.57
C VAL A 336 13.59 -16.37 15.05
N ALA A 337 12.66 -16.03 15.93
CA ALA A 337 12.79 -16.28 17.37
C ALA A 337 12.81 -17.78 17.69
N ALA A 338 11.97 -18.59 17.03
CA ALA A 338 11.95 -20.04 17.20
C ALA A 338 13.26 -20.70 16.74
N VAL A 339 13.72 -20.36 15.53
CA VAL A 339 14.99 -20.87 14.97
C VAL A 339 16.19 -20.43 15.82
N GLY A 340 16.22 -19.16 16.25
CA GLY A 340 17.26 -18.65 17.12
C GLY A 340 17.21 -19.20 18.55
N GLY A 341 16.07 -19.73 18.99
CA GLY A 341 15.90 -20.49 20.23
C GLY A 341 16.55 -21.88 20.13
N MET A 342 16.26 -22.61 19.05
CA MET A 342 16.84 -23.93 18.78
C MET A 342 18.38 -23.86 18.71
N ARG A 343 18.92 -22.93 17.91
CA ARG A 343 20.39 -22.78 17.73
C ARG A 343 21.15 -22.39 19.01
N ARG A 344 20.49 -21.76 19.98
CA ARG A 344 21.10 -21.41 21.28
C ARG A 344 21.19 -22.60 22.24
N GLY A 345 20.39 -23.64 22.02
CA GLY A 345 20.52 -24.91 22.75
C GLY A 345 21.77 -25.70 22.33
N ASP A 346 22.22 -25.52 21.08
CA ASP A 346 23.28 -26.33 20.47
C ASP A 346 24.67 -25.65 20.48
N ALA A 347 24.75 -24.35 20.82
CA ALA A 347 26.01 -23.61 20.78
C ALA A 347 26.83 -23.83 22.08
N PRO A 348 28.10 -24.31 21.99
CA PRO A 348 29.03 -24.28 23.12
C PRO A 348 29.16 -22.83 23.62
N ARG A 349 29.17 -22.62 24.94
CA ARG A 349 29.47 -21.30 25.51
C ARG A 349 30.83 -20.88 24.95
N ALA A 350 30.83 -19.83 24.12
CA ALA A 350 32.07 -19.23 23.67
C ALA A 350 32.91 -18.88 24.91
N PRO A 351 34.24 -19.12 24.87
CA PRO A 351 35.13 -18.65 25.93
C PRO A 351 34.85 -17.17 26.17
N VAL A 352 34.76 -16.78 27.44
CA VAL A 352 34.67 -15.37 27.81
C VAL A 352 35.93 -14.71 27.29
N GLU A 353 35.84 -14.01 26.16
CA GLU A 353 36.92 -13.14 25.70
C GLU A 353 37.08 -12.06 26.76
N HIS A 354 38.17 -12.15 27.51
CA HIS A 354 38.60 -11.06 28.38
C HIS A 354 38.79 -9.83 27.49
N PRO A 355 38.22 -8.67 27.84
CA PRO A 355 38.46 -7.45 27.08
C PRO A 355 39.98 -7.27 27.01
N ALA A 356 40.53 -7.24 25.80
CA ALA A 356 41.92 -6.86 25.60
C ALA A 356 42.10 -5.49 26.26
N VAL A 357 42.91 -5.44 27.32
CA VAL A 357 43.24 -4.20 28.02
C VAL A 357 43.88 -3.30 26.97
N ALA A 358 43.16 -2.28 26.53
CA ALA A 358 43.67 -1.29 25.62
C ALA A 358 44.89 -0.64 26.26
N ALA A 359 46.01 -0.62 25.54
CA ALA A 359 47.22 0.06 25.98
C ALA A 359 46.89 1.53 26.33
N PRO A 360 47.25 2.02 27.53
CA PRO A 360 46.95 3.39 27.91
C PRO A 360 47.77 4.35 27.02
N GLY A 361 47.10 5.06 26.10
CA GLY A 361 47.72 6.12 25.31
C GLY A 361 47.32 6.21 23.84
N SER A 362 46.64 5.22 23.26
CA SER A 362 46.12 5.35 21.88
C SER A 362 44.73 5.97 21.90
N THR A 363 44.63 7.27 21.57
CA THR A 363 43.33 7.88 21.23
C THR A 363 42.73 7.03 20.11
N PRO A 364 41.57 6.38 20.30
CA PRO A 364 40.97 5.58 19.25
C PRO A 364 40.76 6.45 18.02
N PRO A 365 40.99 5.96 16.79
CA PRO A 365 40.68 6.72 15.59
C PRO A 365 39.24 7.25 15.67
N LEU A 366 38.98 8.46 15.16
CA LEU A 366 37.67 9.15 15.22
C LEU A 366 36.48 8.24 14.84
N ILE A 367 36.69 7.26 13.97
CA ILE A 367 35.69 6.27 13.56
C ILE A 367 35.31 5.30 14.69
N GLN A 368 36.25 4.91 15.57
CA GLN A 368 35.96 4.14 16.79
C GLN A 368 35.28 5.00 17.87
N GLN A 369 35.62 6.29 17.96
CA GLN A 369 34.94 7.23 18.87
C GLN A 369 33.49 7.53 18.43
N ALA A 370 33.20 7.41 17.14
CA ALA A 370 31.86 7.65 16.60
C ALA A 370 30.81 6.66 17.15
N GLY A 371 31.21 5.45 17.55
CA GLY A 371 30.32 4.48 18.22
C GLY A 371 29.80 4.97 19.58
N ALA A 372 30.52 5.89 20.23
CA ALA A 372 30.14 6.48 21.51
C ALA A 372 29.21 7.70 21.38
N TRP A 373 29.04 8.24 20.18
CA TRP A 373 28.22 9.43 19.98
C TRP A 373 26.71 9.13 19.99
N PRO A 374 25.87 10.09 20.44
CA PRO A 374 24.42 9.90 20.46
C PRO A 374 23.88 9.61 19.06
N ARG A 375 23.13 8.52 18.93
CA ARG A 375 22.52 8.11 17.65
C ARG A 375 21.40 9.06 17.25
N ALA A 376 21.33 9.39 15.96
CA ALA A 376 20.34 10.31 15.43
C ALA A 376 18.99 9.60 15.22
N GLY A 377 17.94 10.10 15.87
CA GLY A 377 16.57 9.62 15.67
C GLY A 377 15.91 10.08 14.37
N PHE A 378 14.72 9.53 14.09
CA PHE A 378 13.96 9.77 12.86
C PHE A 378 13.78 11.25 12.49
N TRP A 379 13.27 12.08 13.41
CA TRP A 379 12.93 13.48 13.08
C TRP A 379 14.14 14.31 12.60
N ARG A 380 15.32 14.09 13.19
CA ARG A 380 16.56 14.77 12.74
C ARG A 380 16.98 14.30 11.34
N ARG A 381 16.83 13.01 11.07
CA ARG A 381 17.12 12.43 9.75
C ARG A 381 16.11 12.90 8.71
N LEU A 382 14.83 13.03 9.08
CA LEU A 382 13.78 13.56 8.21
C LEU A 382 14.03 15.03 7.86
N LEU A 383 14.42 15.84 8.85
CA LEU A 383 14.78 17.23 8.62
C LEU A 383 16.03 17.36 7.71
N ALA A 384 17.07 16.55 7.94
CA ALA A 384 18.23 16.50 7.04
C ALA A 384 17.81 16.14 5.61
N MET A 385 16.99 15.10 5.46
CA MET A 385 16.46 14.66 4.17
C MET A 385 15.61 15.73 3.49
N GLY A 386 14.84 16.50 4.25
CA GLY A 386 14.07 17.64 3.75
C GLY A 386 14.97 18.75 3.20
N LEU A 387 16.05 19.08 3.91
CA LEU A 387 17.05 20.05 3.42
C LEU A 387 17.74 19.53 2.15
N ASP A 388 18.11 18.25 2.11
CA ASP A 388 18.68 17.59 0.94
C ASP A 388 17.70 17.64 -0.26
N ALA A 389 16.41 17.37 -0.02
CA ALA A 389 15.36 17.43 -1.04
C ALA A 389 15.15 18.84 -1.58
N MET A 390 15.14 19.86 -0.72
CA MET A 390 15.05 21.26 -1.15
C MET A 390 16.26 21.67 -2.01
N LEU A 391 17.47 21.26 -1.61
CA LEU A 391 18.69 21.54 -2.36
C LEU A 391 18.66 20.88 -3.74
N VAL A 392 18.39 19.57 -3.80
CA VAL A 392 18.36 18.81 -5.07
C VAL A 392 17.24 19.31 -5.98
N LEU A 393 16.05 19.56 -5.44
CA LEU A 393 14.93 20.11 -6.21
C LEU A 393 15.26 21.51 -6.75
N GLY A 394 15.81 22.39 -5.92
CA GLY A 394 16.22 23.73 -6.34
C GLY A 394 17.26 23.69 -7.47
N ALA A 395 18.26 22.82 -7.35
CA ALA A 395 19.26 22.63 -8.40
C ALA A 395 18.65 22.10 -9.71
N VAL A 396 17.77 21.09 -9.63
CA VAL A 396 17.05 20.55 -10.80
C VAL A 396 16.22 21.64 -11.47
N LEU A 397 15.43 22.41 -10.71
CA LEU A 397 14.61 23.50 -11.24
C LEU A 397 15.44 24.61 -11.89
N LEU A 398 16.57 24.99 -11.28
CA LEU A 398 17.49 25.97 -11.83
C LEU A 398 18.07 25.49 -13.17
N VAL A 399 18.58 24.26 -13.22
CA VAL A 399 19.13 23.69 -14.46
C VAL A 399 18.05 23.57 -15.53
N THR A 400 16.83 23.15 -15.18
CA THR A 400 15.69 23.16 -16.10
C THR A 400 15.39 24.56 -16.62
N ALA A 401 15.42 25.59 -15.77
CA ALA A 401 15.18 26.97 -16.18
C ALA A 401 16.26 27.51 -17.14
N VAL A 402 17.53 27.22 -16.85
CA VAL A 402 18.68 27.66 -17.66
C VAL A 402 18.74 26.92 -18.99
N THR A 403 18.58 25.60 -18.99
CA THR A 403 18.69 24.76 -20.20
C THR A 403 17.38 24.67 -20.99
N ARG A 404 16.24 25.06 -20.38
CA ARG A 404 14.87 24.84 -20.88
C ARG A 404 14.55 23.38 -21.21
N SER A 405 15.31 22.43 -20.68
CA SER A 405 15.16 20.99 -20.96
C SER A 405 14.16 20.33 -20.01
N GLN A 406 13.14 19.68 -20.59
CA GLN A 406 12.17 18.86 -19.85
C GLN A 406 12.71 17.49 -19.45
N ALA A 407 13.90 17.10 -19.91
CA ALA A 407 14.54 15.84 -19.52
C ALA A 407 15.14 15.90 -18.11
N VAL A 408 15.51 17.10 -17.63
CA VAL A 408 16.23 17.29 -16.36
C VAL A 408 15.40 16.84 -15.15
N PRO A 409 14.09 17.16 -15.01
CA PRO A 409 13.26 16.64 -13.92
C PRO A 409 13.06 15.12 -13.96
N VAL A 410 13.05 14.52 -15.16
CA VAL A 410 12.92 13.05 -15.31
C VAL A 410 14.13 12.32 -14.72
N LEU A 411 15.30 12.96 -14.70
CA LEU A 411 16.53 12.42 -14.11
C LEU A 411 16.62 12.62 -12.60
N LEU A 412 15.64 13.26 -11.95
CA LEU A 412 15.66 13.56 -10.52
C LEU A 412 15.91 12.32 -9.64
N PRO A 413 15.25 11.15 -9.84
CA PRO A 413 15.52 9.98 -9.02
C PRO A 413 16.97 9.48 -9.14
N LEU A 414 17.55 9.56 -10.34
CA LEU A 414 18.94 9.20 -10.58
C LEU A 414 19.89 10.23 -9.94
N GLY A 415 19.61 11.52 -10.09
CA GLY A 415 20.38 12.60 -9.45
C GLY A 415 20.35 12.51 -7.93
N TRP A 416 19.18 12.23 -7.35
CA TRP A 416 19.00 11.95 -5.92
C TRP A 416 19.86 10.78 -5.45
N PHE A 417 19.87 9.69 -6.23
CA PHE A 417 20.67 8.51 -5.92
C PHE A 417 22.17 8.78 -5.98
N VAL A 418 22.64 9.41 -7.06
CA VAL A 418 24.06 9.76 -7.25
C VAL A 418 24.54 10.74 -6.17
N TYR A 419 23.72 11.75 -5.83
CA TYR A 419 23.99 12.70 -4.76
C TYR A 419 24.26 12.00 -3.42
N HIS A 420 23.38 11.09 -3.01
CA HIS A 420 23.51 10.38 -1.74
C HIS A 420 24.72 9.44 -1.72
N VAL A 421 24.89 8.62 -2.76
CA VAL A 421 26.02 7.67 -2.82
C VAL A 421 27.35 8.42 -2.85
N GLY A 422 27.46 9.47 -3.67
CA GLY A 422 28.65 10.29 -3.78
C GLY A 422 29.01 10.96 -2.46
N LEU A 423 28.08 11.70 -1.85
CA LEU A 423 28.37 12.42 -0.61
C LEU A 423 28.59 11.49 0.59
N TRP A 424 27.89 10.36 0.69
CA TRP A 424 28.19 9.38 1.72
C TRP A 424 29.60 8.81 1.56
N THR A 425 30.01 8.48 0.33
CA THR A 425 31.35 7.94 0.07
C THR A 425 32.45 8.96 0.35
N LEU A 426 32.24 10.22 -0.02
CA LEU A 426 33.28 11.26 0.07
C LEU A 426 33.36 11.90 1.46
N ALA A 427 32.22 12.15 2.11
CA ALA A 427 32.16 12.94 3.34
C ALA A 427 31.51 12.20 4.53
N GLY A 428 30.95 10.99 4.31
CA GLY A 428 30.20 10.28 5.33
C GLY A 428 28.94 11.03 5.79
N SER A 429 28.44 11.99 5.01
CA SER A 429 27.24 12.78 5.34
C SER A 429 26.63 13.39 4.08
N THR A 430 25.40 13.88 4.15
CA THR A 430 24.77 14.70 3.10
C THR A 430 24.86 16.18 3.46
N VAL A 431 24.49 17.11 2.57
CA VAL A 431 24.57 18.55 2.87
C VAL A 431 23.62 18.91 4.04
N GLY A 432 22.39 18.43 4.02
CA GLY A 432 21.43 18.55 5.11
C GLY A 432 21.89 17.80 6.37
N GLY A 433 22.57 16.66 6.19
CA GLY A 433 23.24 15.94 7.27
C GLY A 433 24.31 16.80 7.95
N MET A 434 25.18 17.45 7.19
CA MET A 434 26.21 18.37 7.68
C MET A 434 25.61 19.55 8.41
N ALA A 435 24.54 20.16 7.87
CA ALA A 435 23.81 21.26 8.52
C ALA A 435 23.28 20.86 9.90
N LEU A 436 22.84 19.60 10.07
CA LEU A 436 22.35 19.05 11.33
C LEU A 436 23.40 18.27 12.15
N ARG A 437 24.66 18.27 11.70
CA ARG A 437 25.81 17.58 12.32
C ARG A 437 25.59 16.07 12.46
N LEU A 438 24.98 15.47 11.45
CA LEU A 438 24.80 14.04 11.33
C LEU A 438 25.96 13.46 10.53
N LYS A 439 26.55 12.37 11.02
CA LYS A 439 27.56 11.60 10.29
C LYS A 439 27.14 10.14 10.22
N LEU A 440 27.29 9.56 9.05
CA LEU A 440 27.09 8.15 8.77
C LEU A 440 28.41 7.42 9.02
N VAL A 441 28.37 6.41 9.88
CA VAL A 441 29.53 5.59 10.21
C VAL A 441 29.16 4.11 10.13
N ARG A 442 30.16 3.27 9.87
CA ARG A 442 29.98 1.82 9.86
C ARG A 442 30.03 1.30 11.29
N GLU A 443 29.20 0.30 11.59
CA GLU A 443 29.09 -0.26 12.94
C GLU A 443 30.36 -0.98 13.41
N ASP A 444 31.14 -1.53 12.47
CA ASP A 444 32.40 -2.21 12.76
C ASP A 444 33.62 -1.27 12.82
N GLY A 445 33.39 0.05 12.77
CA GLY A 445 34.45 1.05 12.86
C GLY A 445 35.33 1.18 11.61
N ARG A 446 35.01 0.48 10.51
CA ARG A 446 35.72 0.63 9.23
C ARG A 446 35.23 1.87 8.46
N PRO A 447 36.04 2.43 7.54
CA PRO A 447 35.61 3.55 6.69
C PRO A 447 34.40 3.17 5.83
N LEU A 448 33.56 4.18 5.55
CA LEU A 448 32.39 4.00 4.69
C LEU A 448 32.82 3.98 3.21
N GLY A 449 33.05 2.79 2.67
CA GLY A 449 33.37 2.63 1.25
C GLY A 449 32.16 2.80 0.31
N PHE A 450 32.44 3.01 -0.98
CA PHE A 450 31.43 3.15 -2.04
C PHE A 450 30.42 1.99 -2.06
N ALA A 451 30.90 0.74 -1.93
CA ALA A 451 30.02 -0.44 -1.95
C ALA A 451 28.99 -0.41 -0.81
N VAL A 452 29.39 0.03 0.39
CA VAL A 452 28.48 0.14 1.54
C VAL A 452 27.47 1.26 1.32
N ALA A 453 27.91 2.41 0.80
CA ALA A 453 27.03 3.52 0.45
C ALA A 453 26.00 3.13 -0.63
N LEU A 454 26.44 2.38 -1.65
CA LEU A 454 25.59 1.88 -2.73
C LEU A 454 24.54 0.88 -2.21
N VAL A 455 24.96 -0.13 -1.43
CA VAL A 455 24.06 -1.10 -0.80
C VAL A 455 23.03 -0.38 0.08
N ARG A 456 23.46 0.62 0.85
CA ARG A 456 22.58 1.45 1.66
C ARG A 456 21.57 2.22 0.81
N ALA A 457 22.00 2.81 -0.30
CA ALA A 457 21.13 3.55 -1.21
C ALA A 457 20.08 2.64 -1.85
N LEU A 458 20.47 1.47 -2.36
CA LEU A 458 19.54 0.47 -2.90
C LEU A 458 18.55 -0.04 -1.84
N ALA A 459 19.04 -0.33 -0.64
CA ALA A 459 18.19 -0.72 0.49
C ALA A 459 17.23 0.40 0.93
N SER A 460 17.60 1.67 0.71
CA SER A 460 16.72 2.81 0.99
C SER A 460 15.56 2.89 0.00
N VAL A 461 15.75 2.47 -1.25
CA VAL A 461 14.66 2.31 -2.23
C VAL A 461 13.67 1.28 -1.72
N PHE A 462 14.13 0.12 -1.25
CA PHE A 462 13.24 -0.86 -0.62
C PHE A 462 12.50 -0.28 0.59
N SER A 463 13.20 0.46 1.45
CA SER A 463 12.58 1.14 2.60
C SER A 463 11.49 2.13 2.17
N ALA A 464 11.61 2.75 1.00
CA ALA A 464 10.62 3.68 0.44
C ALA A 464 9.44 2.92 -0.20
N LEU A 465 9.71 1.83 -0.92
CA LEU A 465 8.70 0.96 -1.54
C LEU A 465 7.75 0.35 -0.50
N VAL A 466 8.27 0.00 0.68
CA VAL A 466 7.45 -0.40 1.83
C VAL A 466 6.94 0.85 2.58
N LEU A 467 6.45 1.86 1.84
CA LEU A 467 5.81 3.10 2.32
C LEU A 467 6.58 3.83 3.41
N PHE A 468 7.89 3.94 3.23
CA PHE A 468 8.77 4.57 4.21
C PHE A 468 8.82 3.88 5.59
N VAL A 469 8.18 2.71 5.79
CA VAL A 469 8.21 1.99 7.08
C VAL A 469 9.65 1.74 7.52
N GLY A 470 10.53 1.38 6.58
CA GLY A 470 11.94 1.19 6.85
C GLY A 470 12.66 2.46 7.33
N PHE A 471 12.22 3.65 6.92
CA PHE A 471 12.72 4.94 7.41
C PHE A 471 12.15 5.28 8.79
N PHE A 472 10.83 5.14 8.96
CA PHE A 472 10.14 5.36 10.24
C PHE A 472 10.69 4.46 11.35
N TRP A 473 11.21 3.28 11.00
CA TRP A 473 11.86 2.37 11.95
C TRP A 473 12.99 3.03 12.75
N ALA A 474 13.70 4.04 12.22
CA ALA A 474 14.73 4.76 13.00
C ALA A 474 14.16 5.57 14.18
N GLY A 475 12.87 5.91 14.15
CA GLY A 475 12.17 6.58 15.26
C GLY A 475 11.85 5.59 16.37
N TRP A 476 11.57 4.36 15.95
CA TRP A 476 11.08 3.29 16.79
C TRP A 476 12.18 2.36 17.29
N SER A 477 13.26 2.10 16.56
CA SER A 477 14.34 1.22 17.02
C SER A 477 15.06 1.79 18.25
N ARG A 478 15.40 0.93 19.25
CA ARG A 478 16.28 1.35 20.38
C ARG A 478 17.63 1.86 19.87
N ALA A 479 18.14 1.16 18.86
CA ALA A 479 19.38 1.47 18.17
C ALA A 479 19.29 2.69 17.24
N LYS A 480 18.11 3.30 17.06
CA LYS A 480 17.83 4.42 16.13
C LYS A 480 18.31 4.14 14.70
N ARG A 481 18.17 2.89 14.24
CA ARG A 481 18.53 2.43 12.89
C ARG A 481 17.31 2.25 12.02
N SER A 482 17.41 2.64 10.77
CA SER A 482 16.45 2.29 9.72
C SER A 482 16.74 0.90 9.14
N TRP A 483 15.85 0.36 8.32
CA TRP A 483 16.05 -0.93 7.68
C TRP A 483 17.25 -0.95 6.73
N HIS A 484 17.46 0.11 5.96
CA HIS A 484 18.64 0.25 5.10
C HIS A 484 19.95 0.40 5.90
N ASP A 485 19.90 0.97 7.10
CA ASP A 485 21.06 1.03 8.01
C ASP A 485 21.40 -0.37 8.57
N HIS A 486 20.39 -1.22 8.82
CA HIS A 486 20.59 -2.62 9.20
C HIS A 486 21.23 -3.43 8.06
N ILE A 487 20.70 -3.31 6.84
CA ILE A 487 21.20 -4.02 5.66
C ILE A 487 22.65 -3.62 5.34
N ALA A 488 22.97 -2.32 5.43
CA ALA A 488 24.30 -1.81 5.13
C ALA A 488 25.30 -1.90 6.28
N GLY A 489 24.88 -2.30 7.49
CA GLY A 489 25.75 -2.31 8.67
C GLY A 489 26.22 -0.91 9.09
N THR A 490 25.35 0.10 8.95
CA THR A 490 25.66 1.50 9.25
C THR A 490 24.81 2.06 10.38
N ILE A 491 25.28 3.15 10.99
CA ILE A 491 24.57 3.94 11.98
C ILE A 491 24.75 5.43 11.68
N VAL A 492 23.74 6.24 12.01
CA VAL A 492 23.86 7.71 11.93
C VAL A 492 23.99 8.27 13.33
N VAL A 493 25.06 9.03 13.53
CA VAL A 493 25.43 9.61 14.82
C VAL A 493 25.44 11.12 14.73
N LYS A 494 25.19 11.78 15.87
CA LYS A 494 25.26 13.23 15.97
C LYS A 494 26.64 13.64 16.49
N VAL A 495 27.38 14.39 15.68
CA VAL A 495 28.71 14.88 16.04
C VAL A 495 28.59 16.00 17.10
N PRO A 496 29.35 15.92 18.21
CA PRO A 496 29.42 16.98 19.23
C PRO A 496 29.89 18.33 18.67
N ARG A 497 29.56 19.42 19.38
CA ARG A 497 30.06 20.76 19.07
C ARG A 497 31.57 20.82 19.33
N GLY A 498 32.35 21.33 18.35
CA GLY A 498 33.81 21.50 18.47
C GLY A 498 34.66 20.37 17.88
N VAL A 499 34.05 19.29 17.41
CA VAL A 499 34.76 18.20 16.72
C VAL A 499 34.61 18.38 15.21
N THR A 500 35.67 18.83 14.54
CA THR A 500 35.78 18.83 13.08
C THR A 500 36.07 17.42 12.62
N VAL A 501 35.07 16.77 12.02
CA VAL A 501 35.29 15.47 11.38
C VAL A 501 35.68 15.74 9.95
N ALA A 502 36.98 15.62 9.66
CA ALA A 502 37.50 15.60 8.30
C ALA A 502 36.82 14.50 7.45
#